data_AF-A0A1C6Z7K9-F1
#
_entry.id   AF-A0A1C6Z7K9-F1
#
_cell.length_a   1.000
_cell.length_b   1.000
_cell.length_c   1.000
_cell.angle_alpha   90.00
_cell.angle_beta   90.00
_cell.angle_gamma   90.00
#
_symmetry.space_group_name_H-M   'P 1'
#
loop_
_entity.id
_entity.type
_entity.pdbx_description
1 polymer ?
#
loop_
_entity_poly.entity_id
_entity_poly.type
_entity_poly.pdbx_seq_one_letter_code
_entity_poly.pdbx_strand_id
1 'polypeptide(L)'
;MEKIAAQYKDEFSKEQQDYIKETHYEVQIDYLKSKGIEFSKTHAAINDITWSTSVQYGARTGITVRALKGKNISALSEKDIITIVQDYKFNNVENLFPSSPTWWGDLRSRAIAEKRDLLELEKTNKVIDDEN
;
A
#
# COMPACT_ATOMS: atom_id res chain seq x y z
N MET A 1 14.27 24.48 -14.23
CA MET A 1 12.95 24.86 -13.70
C MET A 1 12.85 24.38 -12.25
N GLU A 2 13.47 25.08 -11.30
CA GLU A 2 13.65 24.61 -9.91
C GLU A 2 13.52 25.75 -8.87
N LYS A 3 12.51 26.63 -9.00
CA LYS A 3 12.34 27.74 -8.04
C LYS A 3 10.94 27.93 -7.44
N ILE A 4 10.11 26.89 -7.43
CA ILE A 4 8.77 26.97 -6.79
C ILE A 4 8.61 25.97 -5.61
N ALA A 5 9.41 24.91 -5.53
CA ALA A 5 9.22 23.83 -4.56
C ALA A 5 9.71 24.13 -3.12
N ALA A 6 10.37 25.27 -2.85
CA ALA A 6 10.99 25.53 -1.55
C ALA A 6 10.16 26.42 -0.62
N GLN A 7 9.22 27.21 -1.14
CA GLN A 7 8.41 28.15 -0.35
C GLN A 7 6.97 27.67 -0.07
N TYR A 8 6.50 26.63 -0.76
CA TYR A 8 5.18 25.99 -0.58
C TYR A 8 5.30 24.51 -0.21
N LYS A 9 6.44 24.11 0.38
CA LYS A 9 6.82 22.70 0.52
C LYS A 9 5.83 21.88 1.35
N ASP A 10 5.17 22.49 2.33
CA ASP A 10 4.21 21.79 3.19
C ASP A 10 2.80 21.74 2.56
N GLU A 11 2.30 22.84 1.99
CA GLU A 11 0.99 22.88 1.32
C GLU A 11 0.99 22.15 -0.03
N PHE A 12 2.06 22.26 -0.82
CA PHE A 12 2.19 21.53 -2.09
C PHE A 12 2.49 20.05 -1.88
N SER A 13 3.21 19.68 -0.80
CA SER A 13 3.33 18.27 -0.40
C SER A 13 2.00 17.72 0.09
N LYS A 14 1.21 18.52 0.83
CA LYS A 14 -0.12 18.13 1.26
C LYS A 14 -1.09 17.99 0.10
N GLU A 15 -1.11 18.92 -0.85
CA GLU A 15 -1.98 18.86 -2.03
C GLU A 15 -1.60 17.71 -2.98
N GLN A 16 -0.31 17.38 -3.13
CA GLN A 16 0.12 16.17 -3.84
C GLN A 16 -0.21 14.89 -3.07
N GLN A 17 -0.09 14.89 -1.75
CA GLN A 17 -0.51 13.78 -0.90
C GLN A 17 -2.03 13.59 -0.99
N ASP A 18 -2.82 14.65 -0.87
CA ASP A 18 -4.27 14.62 -0.98
C ASP A 18 -4.69 14.15 -2.37
N TYR A 19 -4.03 14.61 -3.43
CA TYR A 19 -4.28 14.13 -4.79
C TYR A 19 -4.00 12.63 -4.94
N ILE A 20 -2.87 12.11 -4.44
CA ILE A 20 -2.57 10.67 -4.49
C ILE A 20 -3.54 9.89 -3.59
N LYS A 21 -3.95 10.47 -2.46
CA LYS A 21 -4.95 9.89 -1.55
C LYS A 21 -6.27 9.68 -2.28
N GLU A 22 -6.82 10.73 -2.88
CA GLU A 22 -8.10 10.67 -3.59
C GLU A 22 -8.02 9.79 -4.83
N THR A 23 -6.95 9.90 -5.62
CA THR A 23 -6.86 9.20 -6.90
C THR A 23 -6.40 7.75 -6.81
N HIS A 24 -5.64 7.38 -5.77
CA HIS A 24 -5.08 6.03 -5.63
C HIS A 24 -5.61 5.32 -4.38
N TYR A 25 -5.45 5.92 -3.20
CA TYR A 25 -5.81 5.26 -1.95
C TYR A 25 -7.32 5.06 -1.81
N GLU A 26 -8.13 6.11 -1.99
CA GLU A 26 -9.58 6.03 -1.86
C GLU A 26 -10.19 5.12 -2.93
N VAL A 27 -9.74 5.24 -4.18
CA VAL A 27 -10.16 4.35 -5.26
C VAL A 27 -9.82 2.88 -4.96
N GLN A 28 -8.66 2.62 -4.35
CA GLN A 28 -8.26 1.27 -3.97
C GLN A 28 -9.11 0.74 -2.81
N ILE A 29 -9.40 1.56 -1.80
CA ILE A 29 -10.29 1.19 -0.69
C ILE A 29 -11.69 0.85 -1.21
N ASP A 30 -12.26 1.67 -2.08
CA ASP A 30 -13.57 1.44 -2.67
C ASP A 30 -13.58 0.17 -3.54
N TYR A 31 -12.50 -0.05 -4.29
CA TYR A 31 -12.32 -1.26 -5.07
C TYR A 31 -12.26 -2.51 -4.17
N LEU A 32 -11.50 -2.48 -3.07
CA LEU A 32 -11.42 -3.59 -2.11
C LEU A 32 -12.77 -3.86 -1.45
N LYS A 33 -13.48 -2.80 -1.05
CA LYS A 33 -14.84 -2.90 -0.50
C LYS A 33 -15.80 -3.54 -1.50
N SER A 34 -15.72 -3.18 -2.78
CA SER A 34 -16.52 -3.83 -3.84
C SER A 34 -16.24 -5.32 -4.02
N LYS A 35 -15.09 -5.81 -3.53
CA LYS A 35 -14.69 -7.22 -3.53
C LYS A 35 -14.93 -7.92 -2.19
N GLY A 36 -15.62 -7.26 -1.24
CA GLY A 36 -15.91 -7.80 0.08
C GLY A 36 -14.70 -7.82 1.02
N ILE A 37 -13.67 -7.02 0.74
CA ILE A 37 -12.50 -6.84 1.61
C ILE A 37 -12.63 -5.47 2.25
N GLU A 38 -12.90 -5.44 3.55
CA GLU A 38 -12.95 -4.21 4.33
C GLU A 38 -11.79 -4.21 5.33
N PHE A 39 -11.02 -3.13 5.30
CA PHE A 39 -9.94 -2.89 6.25
C PHE A 39 -10.32 -1.75 7.19
N SER A 40 -9.82 -1.82 8.42
CA SER A 40 -9.97 -0.72 9.36
C SER A 40 -9.09 0.45 8.92
N LYS A 41 -9.73 1.58 8.60
CA LYS A 41 -9.07 2.83 8.15
C LYS A 41 -8.23 3.50 9.24
N THR A 42 -8.30 3.04 10.48
CA THR A 42 -7.59 3.63 11.61
C THR A 42 -6.15 3.14 11.72
N HIS A 43 -5.76 2.05 11.05
CA HIS A 43 -4.44 1.45 11.24
C HIS A 43 -3.43 1.97 10.22
N ALA A 44 -2.38 2.65 10.70
CA ALA A 44 -1.39 3.28 9.84
C ALA A 44 -0.71 2.28 8.89
N ALA A 45 -0.36 1.07 9.38
CA ALA A 45 0.32 0.07 8.57
C ALA A 45 -0.56 -0.49 7.42
N ILE A 46 -1.87 -0.64 7.66
CA ILE A 46 -2.79 -1.10 6.62
C ILE A 46 -3.07 0.00 5.59
N ASN A 47 -3.11 1.25 6.02
CA ASN A 47 -3.24 2.38 5.10
C ASN A 47 -1.98 2.53 4.25
N ASP A 48 -0.79 2.39 4.85
CA ASP A 48 0.48 2.55 4.15
C ASP A 48 0.72 1.42 3.12
N ILE A 49 0.40 0.16 3.46
CA ILE A 49 0.48 -0.92 2.46
C ILE A 49 -0.55 -0.74 1.33
N THR A 50 -1.76 -0.26 1.64
CA THR A 50 -2.78 0.02 0.63
C THR A 50 -2.32 1.14 -0.30
N TRP A 51 -1.77 2.21 0.27
CA TRP A 51 -1.17 3.32 -0.45
C TRP A 51 -0.03 2.85 -1.37
N SER A 52 1.03 2.24 -0.80
CA SER A 52 2.19 1.76 -1.57
C SER A 52 1.77 0.84 -2.72
N THR A 53 0.83 -0.07 -2.45
CA THR A 53 0.32 -0.99 -3.47
C THR A 53 -0.45 -0.27 -4.57
N SER A 54 -1.30 0.71 -4.22
CA SER A 54 -2.06 1.50 -5.19
C SER A 54 -1.15 2.39 -6.05
N VAL A 55 -0.12 3.00 -5.47
CA VAL A 55 0.84 3.84 -6.20
C VAL A 55 1.72 2.99 -7.12
N GLN A 56 2.19 1.83 -6.66
CA GLN A 56 3.11 1.00 -7.44
C GLN A 56 2.40 0.25 -8.59
N TYR A 57 1.17 -0.20 -8.38
CA TYR A 57 0.47 -1.10 -9.32
C TYR A 57 -0.82 -0.50 -9.90
N GLY A 58 -1.15 0.74 -9.54
CA GLY A 58 -2.35 1.45 -9.97
C GLY A 58 -3.49 1.40 -8.95
N ALA A 59 -4.34 2.44 -9.00
CA ALA A 59 -5.44 2.71 -8.08
C ALA A 59 -6.54 1.63 -7.97
N ARG A 60 -6.65 0.74 -8.95
CA ARG A 60 -7.64 -0.36 -8.99
C ARG A 60 -6.97 -1.73 -9.04
N THR A 61 -5.84 -1.86 -8.39
CA THR A 61 -5.02 -3.06 -8.47
C THR A 61 -5.70 -4.24 -7.77
N GLY A 62 -5.78 -5.36 -8.49
CA GLY A 62 -6.27 -6.63 -7.96
C GLY A 62 -5.26 -7.38 -7.08
N ILE A 63 -4.08 -6.83 -6.79
CA ILE A 63 -3.02 -7.56 -6.07
C ILE A 63 -3.47 -7.98 -4.68
N THR A 64 -4.00 -7.06 -3.88
CA THR A 64 -4.47 -7.36 -2.52
C THR A 64 -5.60 -8.39 -2.54
N VAL A 65 -6.52 -8.28 -3.51
CA VAL A 65 -7.62 -9.25 -3.72
C VAL A 65 -7.07 -10.64 -4.05
N ARG A 66 -6.07 -10.72 -4.95
CA ARG A 66 -5.43 -11.99 -5.34
C ARG A 66 -4.63 -12.60 -4.20
N ALA A 67 -3.91 -11.77 -3.44
CA ALA A 67 -3.10 -12.21 -2.30
C ALA A 67 -3.97 -12.80 -1.18
N LEU A 68 -5.13 -12.19 -0.93
CA LEU A 68 -6.06 -12.61 0.11
C LEU A 68 -7.13 -13.61 -0.36
N LYS A 69 -7.08 -14.04 -1.63
CA LYS A 69 -8.08 -14.95 -2.21
C LYS A 69 -8.15 -16.25 -1.41
N GLY A 70 -9.36 -16.60 -0.98
CA GLY A 70 -9.62 -17.84 -0.22
C GLY A 70 -9.19 -17.78 1.25
N LYS A 71 -8.78 -16.62 1.76
CA LYS A 71 -8.47 -16.41 3.19
C LYS A 71 -9.68 -15.79 3.90
N ASN A 72 -9.84 -16.14 5.17
CA ASN A 72 -10.85 -15.52 6.01
C ASN A 72 -10.33 -14.19 6.56
N ILE A 73 -10.65 -13.08 5.88
CA ILE A 73 -10.11 -11.74 6.20
C ILE A 73 -10.38 -11.34 7.64
N SER A 74 -11.57 -11.63 8.17
CA SER A 74 -11.96 -11.26 9.53
C SER A 74 -11.19 -12.01 10.62
N ALA A 75 -10.50 -13.10 10.27
CA ALA A 75 -9.66 -13.87 11.17
C ALA A 75 -8.16 -13.54 11.04
N LEU A 76 -7.77 -12.70 10.07
CA LEU A 76 -6.38 -12.32 9.87
C LEU A 76 -6.04 -11.11 10.73
N SER A 77 -4.88 -11.16 11.38
CA SER A 77 -4.30 -9.96 12.00
C SER A 77 -3.76 -9.00 10.94
N GLU A 78 -3.54 -7.74 11.30
CA GLU A 78 -2.91 -6.75 10.43
C GLU A 78 -1.55 -7.21 9.94
N LYS A 79 -0.75 -7.76 10.86
CA LYS A 79 0.52 -8.43 10.55
C LYS A 79 0.39 -9.53 9.50
N ASP A 80 -0.65 -10.36 9.58
CA ASP A 80 -0.88 -11.42 8.60
C ASP A 80 -1.20 -10.83 7.23
N ILE A 81 -2.07 -9.81 7.18
CA ILE A 81 -2.43 -9.12 5.93
C ILE A 81 -1.18 -8.52 5.29
N ILE A 82 -0.37 -7.79 6.05
CA ILE A 82 0.89 -7.18 5.58
C ILE A 82 1.81 -8.26 5.02
N THR A 83 2.00 -9.34 5.78
CA THR A 83 2.86 -10.46 5.40
C THR A 83 2.38 -11.11 4.11
N ILE A 84 1.09 -11.43 4.01
CA ILE A 84 0.49 -12.09 2.84
C ILE A 84 0.64 -11.24 1.59
N VAL A 85 0.33 -9.95 1.67
CA VAL A 85 0.36 -9.04 0.50
C VAL A 85 1.81 -8.83 0.03
N GLN A 86 2.75 -8.58 0.95
CA GLN A 86 4.16 -8.39 0.58
C GLN A 86 4.80 -9.68 0.06
N ASP A 87 4.50 -10.83 0.66
CA ASP A 87 4.99 -12.12 0.16
C ASP A 87 4.39 -12.46 -1.20
N TYR A 88 3.14 -12.08 -1.46
CA TYR A 88 2.55 -12.20 -2.79
C TYR A 88 3.30 -11.33 -3.81
N LYS A 89 3.62 -10.07 -3.49
CA LYS A 89 4.41 -9.20 -4.37
C LYS A 89 5.77 -9.83 -4.67
N PHE A 90 6.49 -10.28 -3.64
CA PHE A 90 7.81 -10.91 -3.78
C PHE A 90 7.79 -12.18 -4.65
N ASN A 91 6.83 -13.07 -4.40
CA ASN A 91 6.75 -14.35 -5.10
C ASN A 91 6.23 -14.21 -6.54
N ASN A 92 5.50 -13.13 -6.86
CA ASN A 92 4.89 -12.92 -8.17
C ASN A 92 5.56 -11.80 -8.98
N VAL A 93 6.74 -11.31 -8.59
CA VAL A 93 7.45 -10.23 -9.32
C VAL A 93 7.55 -10.51 -10.81
N GLU A 94 7.88 -11.74 -11.20
CA GLU A 94 8.04 -12.14 -12.60
C GLU A 94 6.73 -12.10 -13.38
N ASN A 95 5.62 -12.48 -12.75
CA ASN A 95 4.28 -12.44 -13.33
C ASN A 95 3.70 -11.02 -13.37
N LEU A 96 4.07 -10.18 -12.41
CA LEU A 96 3.62 -8.79 -12.32
C LEU A 96 4.41 -7.87 -13.25
N PHE A 97 5.69 -8.19 -13.50
CA PHE A 97 6.60 -7.41 -14.34
C PHE A 97 7.32 -8.28 -15.39
N PRO A 98 6.59 -9.01 -16.25
CA PRO A 98 7.19 -9.93 -17.22
C PRO A 98 8.07 -9.20 -18.25
N SER A 99 7.74 -7.95 -18.55
CA SER A 99 8.46 -7.11 -19.51
C SER A 99 9.69 -6.41 -18.92
N SER A 100 10.02 -6.65 -17.65
CA SER A 100 11.07 -5.92 -16.93
C SER A 100 11.97 -6.82 -16.07
N PRO A 101 12.57 -7.87 -16.64
CA PRO A 101 13.33 -8.89 -15.90
C PRO A 101 14.57 -8.35 -15.19
N THR A 102 15.19 -7.31 -15.74
CA THR A 102 16.36 -6.66 -15.13
C THR A 102 16.06 -6.02 -13.78
N TRP A 103 14.79 -5.67 -13.52
CA TRP A 103 14.36 -4.99 -12.29
C TRP A 103 13.83 -5.96 -11.22
N TRP A 104 13.78 -7.27 -11.50
CA TRP A 104 13.20 -8.23 -10.57
C TRP A 104 13.93 -8.30 -9.23
N GLY A 105 15.27 -8.19 -9.23
CA GLY A 105 16.07 -8.17 -8.00
C GLY A 105 15.72 -6.98 -7.09
N ASP A 106 15.57 -5.80 -7.68
CA ASP A 106 15.24 -4.57 -6.95
C ASP A 106 13.80 -4.58 -6.44
N LEU A 107 12.86 -5.07 -7.25
CA LEU A 107 11.45 -5.22 -6.87
C LEU A 107 11.28 -6.20 -5.71
N ARG A 108 12.03 -7.31 -5.72
CA ARG A 108 12.07 -8.28 -4.61
C ARG A 108 12.66 -7.65 -3.35
N SER A 109 13.78 -6.93 -3.48
CA SER A 109 14.43 -6.25 -2.36
C SER A 109 13.53 -5.19 -1.74
N ARG A 110 12.82 -4.43 -2.57
CA ARG A 110 11.81 -3.46 -2.14
C ARG A 110 10.68 -4.12 -1.37
N ALA A 111 10.12 -5.24 -1.85
CA ALA A 111 9.05 -5.95 -1.16
C ALA A 111 9.47 -6.42 0.24
N ILE A 112 10.73 -6.87 0.40
CA ILE A 112 11.32 -7.26 1.69
C ILE A 112 11.49 -6.05 2.61
N ALA A 113 12.05 -4.95 2.10
CA ALA A 113 12.28 -3.73 2.88
C ALA A 113 10.94 -3.15 3.39
N GLU A 114 9.97 -2.96 2.49
CA GLU A 114 8.63 -2.49 2.85
C GLU A 114 7.95 -3.43 3.87
N LYS A 115 8.09 -4.75 3.72
CA LYS A 115 7.53 -5.70 4.69
C LYS A 115 8.10 -5.46 6.09
N ARG A 116 9.42 -5.27 6.21
CA ARG A 116 10.06 -5.01 7.50
C ARG A 116 9.55 -3.71 8.10
N ASP A 117 9.53 -2.63 7.32
CA ASP A 117 9.15 -1.30 7.79
C ASP A 117 7.66 -1.26 8.21
N LEU A 118 6.77 -1.93 7.47
CA LEU A 118 5.35 -2.06 7.82
C LEU A 118 5.13 -2.89 9.09
N LEU A 119 5.92 -3.95 9.29
CA LEU A 119 5.86 -4.75 10.51
C LEU A 119 6.41 -3.99 11.73
N GLU A 120 7.34 -3.06 11.52
CA GLU A 120 7.79 -2.15 12.58
C GLU A 120 6.71 -1.10 12.88
N LEU A 121 6.07 -0.54 11.86
CA LEU A 121 4.96 0.41 12.01
C LEU A 121 3.76 -0.24 12.71
N GLU A 122 3.41 -1.48 12.37
CA GLU A 122 2.34 -2.23 13.04
C GLU A 122 2.62 -2.42 14.53
N LYS A 123 3.86 -2.77 14.91
CA LYS A 123 4.25 -2.87 16.34
C LYS A 123 4.11 -1.57 17.11
N THR A 124 4.22 -0.42 16.44
CA THR A 124 4.02 0.88 17.10
C THR A 124 2.55 1.17 17.41
N ASN A 125 1.60 0.33 16.94
CA ASN A 125 0.16 0.50 17.08
C ASN A 125 -0.29 1.94 16.79
N LYS A 126 0.37 2.60 15.83
CA LYS A 126 0.00 3.94 15.42
C LYS A 126 -1.36 3.86 14.76
N VAL A 127 -2.37 4.25 15.53
CA VAL A 127 -3.68 4.59 15.03
C VAL A 127 -3.56 5.99 14.43
N ILE A 128 -4.04 6.16 13.22
CA ILE A 128 -4.24 7.49 12.65
C ILE A 128 -5.45 8.06 13.39
N ASP A 129 -5.18 8.87 14.39
CA ASP A 129 -6.20 9.69 15.02
C ASP A 129 -6.65 10.72 13.97
N ASP A 130 -7.85 10.54 13.43
CA ASP A 130 -8.64 11.62 12.83
C ASP A 130 -9.05 12.57 13.98
N GLU A 131 -8.09 13.29 14.55
CA GLU A 131 -8.36 14.41 15.46
C GLU A 131 -8.64 15.67 14.62
N ASN A 132 -9.95 15.94 14.46
CA ASN A 132 -10.65 17.20 14.16
C ASN A 132 -10.31 17.99 12.88
#